data_AF-A0A7X0ZSA4-F1
#
_entry.id   AF-A0A7X0ZSA4-F1
#
_cell.length_a   1.000
_cell.length_b   1.000
_cell.length_c   1.000
_cell.angle_alpha   90.00
_cell.angle_beta   90.00
_cell.angle_gamma   90.00
#
_symmetry.space_group_name_H-M   'P 1'
#
loop_
_entity.id
_entity.type
_entity.pdbx_description
1 polymer ?
#
loop_
_entity_poly.entity_id
_entity_poly.type
_entity_poly.pdbx_seq_one_letter_code
_entity_poly.pdbx_strand_id
1 'polypeptide(L)'
;MNEAVKTLDGWFSLHDFRSIDWPAFREVSPADRDSMLNELQNFLGDMDITKKMGEGEHTVYSILGQKADLLFFTLRPTLEGLNEVENQLNKLRIADYLLPAYSYVSVVELSNYLANHMAKGEDPFQNKHVRERLYPELPARKHICFYPMTKKRNGVDNWYMLPMEERQVMIRDHGAIGRTYAGKIKQIIGGSIGLDDFEWGVTLFADDALDFKRIVTEMRFDESSARFAEFGSFLVGNYVAPDELSRFFRI
;
A
#
# COMPACT_ATOMS: atom_id res chain seq x y z
N MET A 1 30.96 -5.78 13.22
CA MET A 1 30.00 -4.66 13.06
C MET A 1 28.70 -5.24 12.51
N ASN A 2 27.54 -4.79 12.96
CA ASN A 2 26.27 -5.27 12.42
C ASN A 2 26.09 -4.74 10.99
N GLU A 3 25.76 -5.59 10.03
CA GLU A 3 25.56 -5.21 8.63
C GLU A 3 24.12 -4.71 8.43
N ALA A 4 23.94 -3.49 7.92
CA ALA A 4 22.61 -2.99 7.59
C ALA A 4 22.00 -3.72 6.38
N VAL A 5 20.68 -3.87 6.36
CA VAL A 5 19.97 -4.33 5.16
C VAL A 5 20.19 -3.33 4.02
N LYS A 6 20.27 -3.82 2.78
CA LYS A 6 20.27 -2.99 1.59
C LYS A 6 18.97 -3.24 0.82
N THR A 7 18.43 -2.19 0.23
CA THR A 7 17.17 -2.21 -0.51
C THR A 7 17.38 -1.83 -1.97
N LEU A 8 16.51 -2.35 -2.82
CA LEU A 8 16.19 -1.76 -4.10
C LEU A 8 14.82 -1.10 -3.96
N ASP A 9 14.71 0.12 -4.45
CA ASP A 9 13.55 0.97 -4.22
C ASP A 9 12.87 1.30 -5.56
N GLY A 10 11.55 1.16 -5.57
CA GLY A 10 10.70 1.29 -6.73
C GLY A 10 9.90 2.58 -6.75
N TRP A 11 8.61 2.50 -7.07
CA TRP A 11 7.73 3.66 -6.98
C TRP A 11 7.49 4.10 -5.54
N PHE A 12 7.45 5.41 -5.33
CA PHE A 12 6.87 6.01 -4.14
C PHE A 12 5.37 5.75 -4.12
N SER A 13 4.80 5.72 -2.93
CA SER A 13 3.42 5.32 -2.69
C SER A 13 2.77 6.21 -1.64
N LEU A 14 1.49 6.50 -1.87
CA LEU A 14 0.61 7.20 -0.94
C LEU A 14 -0.66 6.36 -0.76
N HIS A 15 -0.93 5.95 0.47
CA HIS A 15 -2.24 5.47 0.89
C HIS A 15 -3.02 6.64 1.48
N ASP A 16 -3.91 7.25 0.71
CA ASP A 16 -4.72 8.39 1.16
C ASP A 16 -6.12 7.90 1.57
N PHE A 17 -6.40 7.88 2.87
CA PHE A 17 -7.67 7.44 3.43
C PHE A 17 -8.59 8.62 3.74
N ARG A 18 -9.82 8.56 3.23
CA ARG A 18 -10.83 9.62 3.36
C ARG A 18 -12.09 9.10 4.03
N SER A 19 -12.71 9.92 4.87
CA SER A 19 -14.08 9.72 5.36
C SER A 19 -15.01 10.75 4.73
N ILE A 20 -16.26 10.36 4.49
CA ILE A 20 -17.21 11.19 3.76
C ILE A 20 -18.05 11.97 4.76
N ASP A 21 -18.09 13.30 4.59
CA ASP A 21 -19.04 14.15 5.30
C ASP A 21 -20.43 14.01 4.65
N TRP A 22 -21.11 12.90 4.96
CA TRP A 22 -22.45 12.62 4.45
C TRP A 22 -23.48 13.70 4.82
N PRO A 23 -23.48 14.28 6.04
CA PRO A 23 -24.34 15.42 6.35
C PRO A 23 -24.13 16.60 5.40
N ALA A 24 -22.89 17.07 5.20
CA ALA A 24 -22.62 18.18 4.30
C ALA A 24 -22.95 17.82 2.84
N PHE A 25 -22.59 16.61 2.40
CA PHE A 25 -22.81 16.16 1.03
C PHE A 25 -24.31 16.00 0.68
N ARG A 26 -25.16 15.72 1.67
CA ARG A 26 -26.63 15.62 1.50
C ARG A 26 -27.29 16.95 1.17
N GLU A 27 -26.73 18.06 1.63
CA GLU A 27 -27.23 19.41 1.35
C GLU A 27 -26.87 19.88 -0.07
N VAL A 28 -25.96 19.17 -0.77
CA VAL A 28 -25.55 19.50 -2.13
C VAL A 28 -26.64 19.09 -3.14
N SER A 29 -26.97 20.01 -4.05
CA SER A 29 -27.96 19.75 -5.10
C SER A 29 -27.56 18.53 -5.94
N PRO A 30 -28.52 17.73 -6.46
CA PRO A 30 -28.18 16.59 -7.32
C PRO A 30 -27.31 16.97 -8.52
N ALA A 31 -27.59 18.12 -9.15
CA ALA A 31 -26.82 18.60 -10.30
C ALA A 31 -25.37 18.96 -9.93
N ASP A 32 -25.16 19.57 -8.75
CA ASP A 32 -23.81 19.85 -8.25
C ASP A 32 -23.06 18.57 -7.87
N ARG A 33 -23.73 17.59 -7.24
CA ARG A 33 -23.14 16.28 -6.93
C ARG A 33 -22.69 15.57 -8.20
N ASP A 34 -23.53 15.52 -9.23
CA ASP A 34 -23.18 14.94 -10.53
C ASP A 34 -21.99 15.68 -11.17
N SER A 35 -21.96 17.01 -11.12
CA SER A 35 -20.84 17.80 -11.62
C SER A 35 -19.53 17.53 -10.86
N MET A 36 -19.57 17.40 -9.54
CA MET A 36 -18.39 17.09 -8.71
C MET A 36 -17.89 15.65 -8.97
N LEU A 37 -18.80 14.70 -9.16
CA LEU A 37 -18.46 13.32 -9.49
C LEU A 37 -17.84 13.19 -10.89
N ASN A 38 -18.32 13.96 -11.87
CA ASN A 38 -17.70 14.03 -13.19
C ASN A 38 -16.26 14.60 -13.12
N GLU A 39 -16.02 15.59 -12.25
CA GLU A 39 -14.68 16.13 -12.00
C GLU A 39 -13.73 15.05 -11.45
N LEU A 40 -14.19 14.29 -10.45
CA LEU A 40 -13.45 13.16 -9.88
C LEU A 40 -13.18 12.06 -10.90
N GLN A 41 -14.15 11.73 -11.75
CA GLN A 41 -13.99 10.74 -12.82
C GLN A 41 -12.95 11.18 -13.85
N ASN A 42 -12.94 12.46 -14.22
CA ASN A 42 -11.90 13.00 -15.11
C ASN A 42 -10.51 12.89 -14.48
N PHE A 43 -10.38 13.25 -13.21
CA PHE A 43 -9.13 13.10 -12.46
C PHE A 43 -8.63 11.65 -12.44
N LEU A 44 -9.51 10.68 -12.14
CA LEU A 44 -9.16 9.25 -12.19
C LEU A 44 -8.84 8.79 -13.63
N GLY A 45 -9.52 9.34 -14.63
CA GLY A 45 -9.23 9.11 -16.04
C GLY A 45 -7.83 9.57 -16.43
N ASP A 46 -7.38 10.72 -15.93
CA ASP A 46 -6.01 11.21 -16.13
C ASP A 46 -4.99 10.29 -15.43
N MET A 47 -5.29 9.80 -14.22
CA MET A 47 -4.45 8.81 -13.54
C MET A 47 -4.36 7.48 -14.31
N ASP A 48 -5.44 7.07 -14.99
CA ASP A 48 -5.45 5.90 -15.88
C ASP A 48 -4.56 6.10 -17.12
N ILE A 49 -4.43 7.34 -17.63
CA ILE A 49 -3.49 7.67 -18.71
C ILE A 49 -2.06 7.48 -18.20
N THR A 50 -1.70 8.05 -17.04
CA THR A 50 -0.39 7.86 -16.40
C THR A 50 -0.06 6.38 -16.20
N LYS A 51 -1.04 5.59 -15.75
CA LYS A 51 -0.93 4.14 -15.61
C LYS A 51 -0.60 3.44 -16.94
N LYS A 52 -1.35 3.75 -18.00
CA LYS A 52 -1.13 3.16 -19.33
C LYS A 52 0.22 3.52 -19.95
N MET A 53 0.77 4.68 -19.57
CA MET A 53 2.12 5.11 -19.96
C MET A 53 3.23 4.42 -19.16
N GLY A 54 2.90 3.66 -18.10
CA GLY A 54 3.87 3.02 -17.23
C GLY A 54 4.58 4.01 -16.29
N GLU A 55 3.95 5.15 -16.01
CA GLU A 55 4.51 6.23 -15.17
C GLU A 55 3.87 6.28 -13.78
N GLY A 56 3.19 5.20 -13.38
CA GLY A 56 2.59 5.05 -12.07
C GLY A 56 1.49 4.01 -12.05
N GLU A 57 0.86 3.88 -10.90
CA GLU A 57 -0.31 3.02 -10.70
C GLU A 57 -1.28 3.71 -9.75
N HIS A 58 -2.54 3.28 -9.78
CA HIS A 58 -3.51 3.68 -8.78
C HIS A 58 -4.70 2.72 -8.65
N THR A 59 -5.36 2.76 -7.51
CA THR A 59 -6.59 2.00 -7.26
C THR A 59 -7.43 2.65 -6.18
N VAL A 60 -8.74 2.38 -6.20
CA VAL A 60 -9.70 2.89 -5.20
C VAL A 60 -10.40 1.73 -4.53
N TYR A 61 -10.47 1.78 -3.20
CA TYR A 61 -11.22 0.82 -2.39
C TYR A 61 -12.12 1.57 -1.42
N SER A 62 -13.32 1.03 -1.18
CA SER A 62 -14.14 1.40 -0.03
C SER A 62 -13.57 0.74 1.22
N ILE A 63 -13.52 1.45 2.34
CA ILE A 63 -12.97 0.94 3.60
C ILE A 63 -14.09 0.62 4.58
N LEU A 64 -13.95 -0.49 5.32
CA LEU A 64 -14.95 -0.91 6.30
C LEU A 64 -14.72 -0.23 7.66
N GLY A 65 -15.82 0.20 8.27
CA GLY A 65 -15.85 0.79 9.62
C GLY A 65 -15.62 2.30 9.59
N GLN A 66 -15.33 2.87 10.76
CA GLN A 66 -15.25 4.33 10.94
C GLN A 66 -13.83 4.91 10.72
N LYS A 67 -12.85 4.07 10.38
CA LYS A 67 -11.47 4.53 10.17
C LYS A 67 -11.34 5.36 8.90
N ALA A 68 -12.13 5.03 7.88
CA ALA A 68 -12.24 5.71 6.60
C ALA A 68 -13.41 5.08 5.83
N ASP A 69 -13.89 5.78 4.81
CA ASP A 69 -14.89 5.29 3.85
C ASP A 69 -14.24 4.93 2.50
N LEU A 70 -13.14 5.61 2.13
CA LEU A 70 -12.40 5.42 0.88
C LEU A 70 -10.90 5.38 1.12
N LEU A 71 -10.20 4.66 0.25
CA LEU A 71 -8.76 4.66 0.07
C LEU A 71 -8.45 4.97 -1.39
N PHE A 72 -7.64 6.01 -1.61
CA PHE A 72 -6.95 6.28 -2.87
C PHE A 72 -5.50 5.81 -2.70
N PHE A 73 -5.16 4.66 -3.26
CA PHE A 73 -3.80 4.14 -3.23
C PHE A 73 -3.09 4.47 -4.54
N THR A 74 -2.05 5.30 -4.47
CA THR A 74 -1.35 5.87 -5.62
C THR A 74 0.12 5.51 -5.59
N LEU A 75 0.71 5.17 -6.73
CA LEU A 75 2.15 4.95 -6.91
C LEU A 75 2.71 5.87 -7.99
N ARG A 76 3.86 6.49 -7.74
CA ARG A 76 4.57 7.38 -8.68
C ARG A 76 6.09 7.21 -8.63
N PRO A 77 6.81 7.48 -9.74
CA PRO A 77 8.28 7.45 -9.79
C PRO A 77 8.99 8.46 -8.88
N THR A 78 8.35 9.57 -8.53
CA THR A 78 8.95 10.65 -7.74
C THR A 78 8.00 11.12 -6.64
N LEU A 79 8.57 11.66 -5.56
CA LEU A 79 7.79 12.28 -4.48
C LEU A 79 7.08 13.54 -4.97
N GLU A 80 7.68 14.31 -5.87
CA GLU A 80 7.08 15.49 -6.47
C GLU A 80 5.82 15.11 -7.26
N GLY A 81 5.88 14.04 -8.06
CA GLY A 81 4.72 13.54 -8.81
C GLY A 81 3.64 12.97 -7.90
N LEU A 82 4.03 12.33 -6.79
CA LEU A 82 3.08 11.83 -5.80
C LEU A 82 2.35 12.99 -5.08
N ASN A 83 3.10 14.01 -4.66
CA ASN A 83 2.58 15.23 -4.03
C ASN A 83 1.73 16.06 -5.00
N GLU A 84 2.08 16.11 -6.29
CA GLU A 84 1.24 16.78 -7.29
C GLU A 84 -0.14 16.13 -7.37
N VAL A 85 -0.22 14.81 -7.43
CA VAL A 85 -1.48 14.06 -7.44
C VAL A 85 -2.30 14.32 -6.18
N GLU A 86 -1.68 14.27 -5.00
CA GLU A 86 -2.34 14.58 -3.73
C GLU A 86 -2.93 16.00 -3.73
N ASN A 87 -2.16 16.99 -4.18
CA ASN A 87 -2.61 18.37 -4.27
C ASN A 87 -3.72 18.58 -5.31
N GLN A 88 -3.71 17.82 -6.41
CA GLN A 88 -4.78 17.85 -7.41
C GLN A 88 -6.08 17.26 -6.83
N LEU A 89 -6.01 16.10 -6.18
CA LEU A 89 -7.16 15.49 -5.50
C LEU A 89 -7.77 16.46 -4.48
N ASN A 90 -6.95 17.09 -3.64
CA ASN A 90 -7.40 18.05 -2.63
C ASN A 90 -8.03 19.33 -3.20
N LYS A 91 -7.81 19.65 -4.48
CA LYS A 91 -8.40 20.82 -5.15
C LYS A 91 -9.71 20.54 -5.85
N LEU A 92 -10.09 19.26 -6.00
CA LEU A 92 -11.39 18.90 -6.57
C LEU A 92 -12.51 19.37 -5.64
N ARG A 93 -13.64 19.80 -6.20
CA ARG A 93 -14.79 20.26 -5.38
C ARG A 93 -15.35 19.16 -4.48
N ILE A 94 -15.26 17.90 -4.91
CA ILE A 94 -15.70 16.77 -4.08
C ILE A 94 -14.83 16.57 -2.84
N ALA A 95 -13.56 17.03 -2.86
CA ALA A 95 -12.62 16.80 -1.78
C ALA A 95 -13.00 17.56 -0.50
N ASP A 96 -13.79 18.64 -0.61
CA ASP A 96 -14.41 19.33 0.52
C ASP A 96 -15.28 18.39 1.39
N TYR A 97 -15.78 17.30 0.80
CA TYR A 97 -16.61 16.29 1.47
C TYR A 97 -15.84 14.99 1.74
N LEU A 98 -14.57 14.91 1.35
CA LEU A 98 -13.66 13.78 1.58
C LEU A 98 -12.63 14.17 2.64
N LEU A 99 -13.06 14.11 3.89
CA LEU A 99 -12.27 14.47 5.05
C LEU A 99 -11.04 13.55 5.15
N PRO A 100 -9.81 14.08 5.30
CA PRO A 100 -8.63 13.25 5.52
C PRO A 100 -8.76 12.50 6.84
N ALA A 101 -8.65 11.17 6.80
CA ALA A 101 -8.80 10.30 7.96
C ALA A 101 -7.48 9.68 8.42
N TYR A 102 -6.63 9.28 7.47
CA TYR A 102 -5.29 8.75 7.70
C TYR A 102 -4.49 8.80 6.39
N SER A 103 -3.16 8.85 6.47
CA SER A 103 -2.31 8.67 5.29
C SER A 103 -1.08 7.83 5.61
N TYR A 104 -0.45 7.28 4.58
CA TYR A 104 0.84 6.61 4.74
C TYR A 104 1.70 6.77 3.48
N VAL A 105 2.96 7.20 3.68
CA VAL A 105 3.96 7.39 2.62
C VAL A 105 5.03 6.32 2.70
N SER A 106 5.28 5.64 1.59
CA SER A 106 6.35 4.63 1.52
C SER A 106 6.95 4.52 0.12
N VAL A 107 8.02 3.76 -0.06
CA VAL A 107 8.59 3.41 -1.36
C VAL A 107 8.62 1.90 -1.52
N VAL A 108 8.16 1.37 -2.65
CA VAL A 108 8.13 -0.09 -2.90
C VAL A 108 9.53 -0.67 -2.71
N GLU A 109 9.67 -1.65 -1.82
CA GLU A 109 10.97 -2.10 -1.33
C GLU A 109 11.24 -3.58 -1.68
N LEU A 110 12.45 -3.85 -2.17
CA LEU A 110 13.03 -5.19 -2.23
C LEU A 110 14.32 -5.27 -1.43
N SER A 111 14.26 -5.93 -0.28
CA SER A 111 15.43 -6.17 0.55
C SER A 111 16.35 -7.27 -0.01
N ASN A 112 17.64 -7.14 0.29
CA ASN A 112 18.68 -8.08 -0.15
C ASN A 112 18.78 -9.36 0.70
N TYR A 113 17.90 -9.58 1.68
CA TYR A 113 17.95 -10.75 2.58
C TYR A 113 17.98 -12.09 1.83
N LEU A 114 17.30 -12.18 0.68
CA LEU A 114 17.21 -13.40 -0.12
C LEU A 114 18.14 -13.41 -1.35
N ALA A 115 19.07 -12.44 -1.46
CA ALA A 115 20.28 -12.34 -2.30
C ALA A 115 20.22 -12.69 -3.81
N ASN A 116 19.15 -13.27 -4.36
CA ASN A 116 19.14 -13.80 -5.72
C ASN A 116 19.11 -12.72 -6.82
N HIS A 117 18.77 -11.47 -6.49
CA HIS A 117 18.65 -10.38 -7.47
C HIS A 117 19.85 -9.41 -7.49
N MET A 118 20.77 -9.54 -6.53
CA MET A 118 21.95 -8.67 -6.38
C MET A 118 23.25 -9.37 -6.79
N ALA A 119 23.16 -10.54 -7.44
CA ALA A 119 24.31 -11.34 -7.81
C ALA A 119 25.03 -10.78 -9.06
N LYS A 120 26.22 -10.21 -8.81
CA LYS A 120 27.38 -9.93 -9.69
C LYS A 120 27.10 -9.48 -11.14
N GLY A 121 27.19 -8.17 -11.34
CA GLY A 121 27.64 -7.53 -12.60
C GLY A 121 26.55 -6.92 -13.47
N GLU A 122 25.30 -7.32 -13.27
CA GLU A 122 24.14 -6.78 -13.99
C GLU A 122 23.39 -5.78 -13.11
N ASP A 123 22.92 -4.69 -13.70
CA ASP A 123 22.05 -3.71 -13.04
C ASP A 123 20.71 -4.40 -12.68
N PRO A 124 20.37 -4.55 -11.38
CA PRO A 124 19.13 -5.21 -10.96
C PRO A 124 17.87 -4.57 -11.55
N PHE A 125 17.92 -3.28 -11.88
CA PHE A 125 16.80 -2.57 -12.49
C PHE A 125 16.55 -2.94 -13.96
N GLN A 126 17.47 -3.69 -14.59
CA GLN A 126 17.26 -4.30 -15.91
C GLN A 126 16.61 -5.69 -15.83
N ASN A 127 16.61 -6.32 -14.65
CA ASN A 127 16.00 -7.63 -14.47
C ASN A 127 14.46 -7.50 -14.46
N LYS A 128 13.79 -8.13 -15.44
CA LYS A 128 12.33 -8.08 -15.57
C LYS A 128 11.58 -8.46 -14.28
N HIS A 129 12.01 -9.50 -13.57
CA HIS A 129 11.35 -9.96 -12.34
C HIS A 129 11.53 -8.98 -11.17
N VAL A 130 12.66 -8.26 -11.14
CA VAL A 130 12.89 -7.18 -10.17
C VAL A 130 11.99 -5.99 -10.49
N ARG A 131 11.94 -5.57 -11.76
CA ARG A 131 11.08 -4.48 -12.22
C ARG A 131 9.61 -4.72 -11.93
N GLU A 132 9.08 -5.93 -12.19
CA GLU A 132 7.68 -6.29 -11.91
C GLU A 132 7.32 -6.18 -10.42
N ARG A 133 8.32 -6.27 -9.52
CA ARG A 133 8.13 -6.13 -8.08
C ARG A 133 8.33 -4.68 -7.60
N LEU A 134 9.27 -3.93 -8.19
CA LEU A 134 9.53 -2.52 -7.88
C LEU A 134 8.50 -1.56 -8.47
N TYR A 135 7.94 -1.91 -9.63
CA TYR A 135 6.93 -1.15 -10.36
C TYR A 135 5.67 -2.02 -10.56
N PRO A 136 4.99 -2.39 -9.46
CA PRO A 136 3.96 -3.42 -9.50
C PRO A 136 2.70 -2.90 -10.17
N GLU A 137 2.16 -3.66 -11.12
CA GLU A 137 0.76 -3.52 -11.53
C GLU A 137 -0.16 -3.89 -10.37
N LEU A 138 -1.12 -3.02 -10.07
CA LEU A 138 -2.07 -3.24 -8.99
C LEU A 138 -3.18 -4.19 -9.44
N PRO A 139 -3.40 -5.32 -8.75
CA PRO A 139 -4.44 -6.24 -9.16
C PRO A 139 -5.82 -5.69 -8.76
N ALA A 140 -6.80 -5.84 -9.65
CA ALA A 140 -8.21 -5.57 -9.34
C ALA A 140 -8.83 -6.75 -8.55
N ARG A 141 -8.22 -7.12 -7.41
CA ARG A 141 -8.78 -8.12 -6.49
C ARG A 141 -9.96 -7.52 -5.75
N LYS A 142 -10.89 -8.35 -5.31
CA LYS A 142 -12.10 -7.87 -4.61
C LYS A 142 -11.80 -7.11 -3.32
N HIS A 143 -10.71 -7.45 -2.63
CA HIS A 143 -10.40 -6.88 -1.33
C HIS A 143 -8.95 -6.41 -1.21
N ILE A 144 -8.76 -5.42 -0.33
CA ILE A 144 -7.47 -4.91 0.11
C ILE A 144 -7.36 -4.99 1.63
N CYS A 145 -6.15 -5.19 2.13
CA CYS A 145 -5.80 -5.03 3.53
C CYS A 145 -4.50 -4.22 3.61
N PHE A 146 -4.53 -3.13 4.36
CA PHE A 146 -3.37 -2.30 4.63
C PHE A 146 -3.07 -2.27 6.13
N TYR A 147 -1.80 -2.34 6.49
CA TYR A 147 -1.33 -2.04 7.84
C TYR A 147 0.14 -1.59 7.82
N PRO A 148 0.52 -0.59 8.63
CA PRO A 148 1.91 -0.26 8.85
C PRO A 148 2.50 -1.16 9.95
N MET A 149 3.81 -1.40 9.89
CA MET A 149 4.52 -2.17 10.91
C MET A 149 6.00 -1.79 11.05
N THR A 150 6.55 -2.13 12.20
CA THR A 150 7.94 -1.88 12.61
C THR A 150 8.54 -3.14 13.22
N LYS A 151 9.87 -3.24 13.21
CA LYS A 151 10.63 -4.27 13.94
C LYS A 151 11.03 -3.75 15.33
N LYS A 152 10.75 -4.53 16.38
CA LYS A 152 11.03 -4.18 17.78
C LYS A 152 12.50 -3.87 18.04
N ARG A 153 12.71 -2.94 18.98
CA ARG A 153 14.01 -2.59 19.58
C ARG A 153 13.95 -2.65 21.11
N ASN A 154 13.27 -3.66 21.67
CA ASN A 154 12.95 -3.71 23.10
C ASN A 154 13.65 -4.87 23.82
N GLY A 155 14.57 -4.56 24.74
CA GLY A 155 15.23 -5.54 25.59
C GLY A 155 15.92 -6.64 24.79
N VAL A 156 15.57 -7.90 25.08
CA VAL A 156 16.11 -9.08 24.38
C VAL A 156 15.55 -9.25 22.96
N ASP A 157 14.42 -8.61 22.64
CA ASP A 157 13.80 -8.62 21.31
C ASP A 157 14.13 -7.33 20.57
N ASN A 158 15.41 -7.19 20.22
CA ASN A 158 15.90 -6.07 19.41
C ASN A 158 16.38 -6.58 18.05
N TRP A 159 15.51 -6.46 17.04
CA TRP A 159 15.78 -6.89 15.66
C TRP A 159 17.06 -6.28 15.09
N TYR A 160 17.30 -5.00 15.40
CA TYR A 160 18.41 -4.22 14.88
C TYR A 160 19.75 -4.53 15.55
N MET A 161 19.74 -5.33 16.60
CA MET A 161 20.96 -5.85 17.24
C MET A 161 21.30 -7.28 16.79
N LEU A 162 20.41 -7.94 16.04
CA LEU A 162 20.67 -9.28 15.52
C LEU A 162 21.72 -9.25 14.39
N PRO A 163 22.61 -10.25 14.32
CA PRO A 163 23.47 -10.50 13.17
C PRO A 163 22.66 -10.62 11.86
N MET A 164 23.31 -10.36 10.73
CA MET A 164 22.67 -10.43 9.40
C MET A 164 22.15 -11.84 9.12
N GLU A 165 22.93 -12.87 9.46
CA GLU A 165 22.62 -14.27 9.19
C GLU A 165 21.35 -14.72 9.94
N GLU A 166 21.18 -14.27 11.20
CA GLU A 166 19.97 -14.56 11.98
C GLU A 166 18.73 -13.88 11.37
N ARG A 167 18.86 -12.61 10.97
CA ARG A 167 17.78 -11.91 10.26
C ARG A 167 17.44 -12.59 8.94
N GLN A 168 18.43 -13.04 8.17
CA GLN A 168 18.23 -13.76 6.92
C GLN A 168 17.44 -15.06 7.11
N VAL A 169 17.80 -15.85 8.14
CA VAL A 169 17.07 -17.09 8.47
C VAL A 169 15.61 -16.78 8.77
N MET A 170 15.34 -15.81 9.65
CA MET A 170 13.98 -15.44 10.01
C MET A 170 13.17 -14.89 8.82
N ILE A 171 13.75 -14.03 7.98
CA ILE A 171 13.08 -13.50 6.77
C ILE A 171 12.86 -14.60 5.73
N ARG A 172 13.77 -15.57 5.60
CA ARG A 172 13.61 -16.71 4.70
C ARG A 172 12.43 -17.58 5.10
N ASP A 173 12.31 -17.88 6.39
CA ASP A 173 11.25 -18.74 6.93
C ASP A 173 9.90 -18.01 6.85
N HIS A 174 9.85 -16.72 7.18
CA HIS A 174 8.70 -15.86 6.93
C HIS A 174 8.27 -15.83 5.45
N GLY A 175 9.24 -15.66 4.55
CA GLY A 175 9.00 -15.68 3.11
C GLY A 175 8.54 -17.05 2.59
N ALA A 176 8.90 -18.15 3.28
CA ALA A 176 8.42 -19.48 2.95
C ALA A 176 6.91 -19.60 3.22
N ILE A 177 6.42 -19.05 4.33
CA ILE A 177 4.98 -18.93 4.61
C ILE A 177 4.31 -18.08 3.53
N GLY A 178 4.83 -16.88 3.23
CA GLY A 178 4.22 -16.03 2.20
C GLY A 178 4.06 -16.71 0.83
N ARG A 179 5.02 -17.57 0.44
CA ARG A 179 4.95 -18.33 -0.82
C ARG A 179 3.84 -19.38 -0.85
N THR A 180 3.39 -19.92 0.28
CA THR A 180 2.26 -20.89 0.31
C THR A 180 0.91 -20.23 -0.02
N TYR A 181 0.84 -18.89 0.06
CA TYR A 181 -0.33 -18.09 -0.31
C TYR A 181 -0.29 -17.57 -1.76
N ALA A 182 0.70 -18.00 -2.56
CA ALA A 182 0.78 -17.64 -3.96
C ALA A 182 -0.52 -17.97 -4.72
N GLY A 183 -0.99 -17.03 -5.53
CA GLY A 183 -2.26 -17.12 -6.25
C GLY A 183 -3.49 -16.67 -5.45
N LYS A 184 -3.41 -16.67 -4.10
CA LYS A 184 -4.49 -16.17 -3.22
C LYS A 184 -4.25 -14.73 -2.78
N ILE A 185 -3.01 -14.43 -2.39
CA ILE A 185 -2.59 -13.12 -1.89
C ILE A 185 -1.50 -12.56 -2.79
N LYS A 186 -1.65 -11.29 -3.16
CA LYS A 186 -0.55 -10.48 -3.70
C LYS A 186 -0.19 -9.42 -2.66
N GLN A 187 1.07 -9.36 -2.28
CA GLN A 187 1.60 -8.37 -1.35
C GLN A 187 2.42 -7.30 -2.07
N ILE A 188 2.35 -6.08 -1.58
CA ILE A 188 3.25 -4.97 -1.88
C ILE A 188 3.78 -4.47 -0.55
N ILE A 189 5.10 -4.42 -0.41
CA ILE A 189 5.78 -3.95 0.79
C ILE A 189 6.43 -2.62 0.43
N GLY A 190 6.02 -1.55 1.10
CA GLY A 190 6.65 -0.25 0.99
C GLY A 190 7.52 0.02 2.21
N GLY A 191 8.81 0.28 2.02
CA GLY A 191 9.70 0.77 3.06
C GLY A 191 9.44 2.25 3.34
N SER A 192 9.46 2.64 4.61
CA SER A 192 9.11 4.00 5.06
C SER A 192 10.01 4.52 6.17
N ILE A 193 11.13 3.86 6.45
CA ILE A 193 12.15 4.38 7.37
C ILE A 193 12.62 5.76 6.87
N GLY A 194 12.33 6.81 7.66
CA GLY A 194 12.65 8.20 7.32
C GLY A 194 11.60 8.90 6.44
N LEU A 195 10.50 8.22 6.10
CA LEU A 195 9.39 8.77 5.31
C LEU A 195 8.08 8.87 6.12
N ASP A 196 7.83 7.94 7.04
CA ASP A 196 6.59 7.86 7.84
C ASP A 196 6.88 7.30 9.25
N ASP A 197 5.84 7.17 10.07
CA ASP A 197 5.90 6.82 11.50
C ASP A 197 6.34 5.38 11.77
N PHE A 198 6.09 4.47 10.82
CA PHE A 198 6.50 3.06 10.89
C PHE A 198 7.54 2.73 9.82
N GLU A 199 8.18 1.57 9.95
CA GLU A 199 9.29 1.18 9.08
C GLU A 199 8.82 0.60 7.74
N TRP A 200 7.62 -0.01 7.68
CA TRP A 200 6.99 -0.48 6.44
C TRP A 200 5.48 -0.28 6.42
N GLY A 201 4.94 0.03 5.24
CA GLY A 201 3.54 -0.10 4.89
C GLY A 201 3.29 -1.40 4.13
N VAL A 202 2.44 -2.28 4.65
CA VAL A 202 2.13 -3.59 4.05
C VAL A 202 0.75 -3.55 3.42
N THR A 203 0.70 -3.80 2.11
CA THR A 203 -0.56 -3.89 1.35
C THR A 203 -0.77 -5.30 0.83
N LEU A 204 -1.92 -5.91 1.13
CA LEU A 204 -2.32 -7.24 0.67
C LEU A 204 -3.58 -7.13 -0.19
N PHE A 205 -3.61 -7.87 -1.29
CA PHE A 205 -4.75 -7.99 -2.21
C PHE A 205 -5.21 -9.43 -2.28
N ALA A 206 -6.51 -9.67 -2.18
CA ALA A 206 -7.11 -11.01 -2.26
C ALA A 206 -8.57 -10.96 -2.75
N ASP A 207 -9.04 -12.05 -3.36
CA ASP A 207 -10.47 -12.19 -3.70
C ASP A 207 -11.33 -12.74 -2.56
N ASP A 208 -10.71 -13.36 -1.55
CA ASP A 208 -11.33 -13.76 -0.28
C ASP A 208 -10.63 -13.01 0.87
N ALA A 209 -11.36 -12.12 1.55
CA ALA A 209 -10.82 -11.36 2.67
C ALA A 209 -10.37 -12.25 3.85
N LEU A 210 -10.87 -13.49 3.95
CA LEU A 210 -10.40 -14.44 4.96
C LEU A 210 -8.96 -14.87 4.73
N ASP A 211 -8.43 -14.77 3.50
CA ASP A 211 -7.01 -15.05 3.24
C ASP A 211 -6.10 -14.06 3.95
N PHE A 212 -6.50 -12.79 4.12
CA PHE A 212 -5.76 -11.83 4.97
C PHE A 212 -5.67 -12.33 6.40
N LYS A 213 -6.79 -12.79 6.96
CA LYS A 213 -6.82 -13.33 8.32
C LYS A 213 -5.94 -14.57 8.42
N ARG A 214 -6.00 -15.48 7.46
CA ARG A 214 -5.22 -16.73 7.45
C ARG A 214 -3.72 -16.43 7.42
N ILE A 215 -3.23 -15.65 6.46
CA ILE A 215 -1.79 -15.35 6.33
C ILE A 215 -1.26 -14.58 7.53
N VAL A 216 -1.96 -13.54 7.99
CA VAL A 216 -1.49 -12.70 9.10
C VAL A 216 -1.53 -13.50 10.41
N THR A 217 -2.48 -14.44 10.56
CA THR A 217 -2.49 -15.36 11.71
C THR A 217 -1.28 -16.29 11.66
N GLU A 218 -1.05 -16.97 10.54
CA GLU A 218 0.04 -17.95 10.40
C GLU A 218 1.41 -17.30 10.58
N MET A 219 1.66 -16.16 9.92
CA MET A 219 2.90 -15.40 10.07
C MET A 219 3.12 -14.90 11.49
N ARG A 220 2.07 -14.71 12.30
CA ARG A 220 2.19 -14.28 13.70
C ARG A 220 2.75 -15.37 14.62
N PHE A 221 2.74 -16.63 14.18
CA PHE A 221 3.40 -17.74 14.87
C PHE A 221 4.82 -18.02 14.35
N ASP A 222 5.22 -17.39 13.24
CA ASP A 222 6.63 -17.36 12.80
C ASP A 222 7.44 -16.41 13.68
N GLU A 223 8.67 -16.80 14.02
CA GLU A 223 9.52 -16.11 14.98
C GLU A 223 9.79 -14.65 14.58
N SER A 224 9.94 -14.41 13.27
CA SER A 224 10.20 -13.07 12.75
C SER A 224 9.09 -12.06 13.08
N SER A 225 7.85 -12.52 13.23
CA SER A 225 6.71 -11.68 13.64
C SER A 225 6.40 -11.83 15.12
N ALA A 226 6.39 -13.05 15.64
CA ALA A 226 6.03 -13.35 17.03
C ALA A 226 6.88 -12.57 18.03
N ARG A 227 8.20 -12.52 17.79
CA ARG A 227 9.12 -11.75 18.63
C ARG A 227 9.16 -10.30 18.21
N PHE A 228 9.33 -10.02 16.92
CA PHE A 228 9.80 -8.70 16.47
C PHE A 228 8.77 -7.81 15.79
N ALA A 229 7.55 -8.25 15.46
CA ALA A 229 6.61 -7.34 14.80
C ALA A 229 5.90 -6.41 15.80
N GLU A 230 5.84 -5.13 15.45
CA GLU A 230 4.94 -4.13 16.02
C GLU A 230 4.00 -3.65 14.91
N PHE A 231 2.70 -3.79 15.11
CA PHE A 231 1.69 -3.46 14.10
C PHE A 231 0.96 -2.19 14.47
N GLY A 232 0.72 -1.31 13.49
CA GLY A 232 -0.24 -0.21 13.61
C GLY A 232 -1.67 -0.67 13.30
N SER A 233 -2.47 0.27 12.80
CA SER A 233 -3.88 0.01 12.45
C SER A 233 -4.01 -0.86 11.20
N PHE A 234 -4.93 -1.83 11.25
CA PHE A 234 -5.39 -2.57 10.07
C PHE A 234 -6.60 -1.88 9.44
N LEU A 235 -6.58 -1.69 8.12
CA LEU A 235 -7.68 -1.17 7.31
C LEU A 235 -7.98 -2.18 6.20
N VAL A 236 -9.25 -2.59 6.08
CA VAL A 236 -9.70 -3.59 5.10
C VAL A 236 -10.79 -2.98 4.24
N GLY A 237 -10.78 -3.28 2.95
CA GLY A 237 -11.68 -2.65 2.00
C GLY A 237 -12.13 -3.54 0.85
N ASN A 238 -13.12 -3.05 0.10
CA ASN A 238 -13.65 -3.67 -1.11
C ASN A 238 -13.35 -2.79 -2.32
N TYR A 239 -12.93 -3.40 -3.42
CA TYR A 239 -12.59 -2.70 -4.65
C TYR A 239 -13.77 -1.87 -5.15
N VAL A 240 -13.49 -0.65 -5.59
CA VAL A 240 -14.47 0.25 -6.22
C VAL A 240 -14.00 0.50 -7.64
N ALA A 241 -14.75 -0.02 -8.61
CA ALA A 241 -14.47 0.27 -10.00
C ALA A 241 -14.78 1.76 -10.30
N PRO A 242 -14.03 2.42 -11.21
CA PRO A 242 -14.25 3.83 -11.52
C PRO A 242 -15.69 4.18 -11.94
N ASP A 243 -16.35 3.27 -12.66
CA ASP A 243 -17.76 3.39 -13.10
C ASP A 243 -18.77 3.13 -11.96
N GLU A 244 -18.36 2.44 -10.91
CA GLU A 244 -19.18 2.20 -9.71
C GLU A 244 -19.06 3.34 -8.68
N LEU A 245 -18.09 4.24 -8.82
CA LEU A 245 -17.85 5.33 -7.87
C LEU A 245 -19.08 6.26 -7.77
N SER A 246 -19.73 6.58 -8.89
CA SER A 246 -20.97 7.38 -8.85
C SER A 246 -22.08 6.68 -8.07
N ARG A 247 -22.17 5.34 -8.13
CA ARG A 247 -23.16 4.58 -7.36
C ARG A 247 -22.88 4.66 -5.87
N PHE A 248 -21.61 4.65 -5.48
CA PHE A 248 -21.19 4.77 -4.09
C PHE A 248 -21.62 6.09 -3.43
N PHE A 249 -21.65 7.20 -4.19
CA PHE A 249 -22.07 8.52 -3.71
C PHE A 249 -23.57 8.84 -3.85
N ARG A 250 -24.40 7.90 -4.31
CA ARG A 250 -25.85 8.13 -4.39
C ARG A 250 -26.48 8.11 -2.99
N ILE A 251 -27.31 9.13 -2.72
CA ILE A 251 -28.07 9.31 -1.48
C ILE A 251 -29.55 9.03 -1.74
#